data_AF-K9WFU0-F1
#
_entry.id   AF-K9WFU0-F1
#
_cell.length_a   1.000
_cell.length_b   1.000
_cell.length_c   1.000
_cell.angle_alpha   90.00
_cell.angle_beta   90.00
_cell.angle_gamma   90.00
#
_symmetry.space_group_name_H-M   'P 1'
#
loop_
_entity.id
_entity.type
_entity.pdbx_description
1 polymer ?
#
loop_
_entity_poly.entity_id
_entity_poly.type
_entity_poly.pdbx_seq_one_letter_code
_entity_poly.pdbx_strand_id
1 'polypeptide(L)' 'MSLESLQQFYQRVLEDPALQERVRRATSQESLVRLMVRLGQENGYDFTVEEVRQRMEEEWIKYEIRYPIENLLNLPVL' A
#
# COMPACT_ATOMS: atom_id res chain seq x y z
N MET A 1 -0.26 12.72 -11.33
CA MET A 1 0.30 11.50 -11.94
C MET A 1 0.65 10.41 -10.91
N SER A 2 0.57 10.67 -9.61
CA SER A 2 1.03 9.73 -8.59
C SER A 2 -0.02 8.71 -8.12
N LEU A 3 -1.30 8.96 -8.35
CA LEU A 3 -2.38 8.03 -8.00
C LEU A 3 -2.40 6.78 -8.89
N GLU A 4 -2.20 6.96 -10.18
CA GLU A 4 -2.06 5.86 -11.14
C GLU A 4 -0.78 5.06 -10.86
N SER A 5 0.29 5.74 -10.44
CA SER A 5 1.55 5.11 -10.01
C SER A 5 1.35 4.24 -8.77
N LEU A 6 0.58 4.71 -7.79
CA LEU A 6 0.22 3.94 -6.60
C LEU A 6 -0.61 2.71 -6.96
N GLN A 7 -1.56 2.85 -7.88
CA GLN A 7 -2.37 1.74 -8.39
C GLN A 7 -1.54 0.66 -9.07
N GLN A 8 -0.64 1.06 -9.97
CA GLN A 8 0.26 0.13 -10.64
C GLN A 8 1.19 -0.56 -9.65
N PHE A 9 1.74 0.18 -8.70
CA PHE A 9 2.57 -0.40 -7.65
C PHE A 9 1.78 -1.38 -6.78
N TYR A 10 0.53 -1.05 -6.44
CA TYR A 10 -0.34 -1.95 -5.68
C TYR A 10 -0.63 -3.25 -6.44
N GLN A 11 -0.93 -3.19 -7.74
CA GLN A 11 -1.03 -4.39 -8.59
C GLN A 11 0.26 -5.21 -8.56
N ARG A 12 1.43 -4.55 -8.67
CA ARG A 12 2.72 -5.21 -8.57
C ARG A 12 2.92 -5.91 -7.22
N VAL A 13 2.49 -5.29 -6.12
CA VAL A 13 2.51 -5.91 -4.78
C VAL A 13 1.61 -7.14 -4.73
N LEU A 14 0.43 -7.12 -5.36
CA LEU A 14 -0.45 -8.28 -5.42
C LEU A 14 0.12 -9.43 -6.27
N GLU A 15 0.89 -9.12 -7.31
CA GLU A 15 1.52 -10.11 -8.17
C GLU A 15 2.86 -10.65 -7.62
N ASP A 16 3.58 -9.85 -6.82
CA ASP A 16 4.92 -10.16 -6.35
C ASP A 16 4.93 -10.63 -4.87
N PRO A 17 5.11 -11.94 -4.60
CA PRO A 17 5.05 -12.47 -3.25
C PRO A 17 6.14 -11.93 -2.32
N ALA A 18 7.29 -11.49 -2.85
CA ALA A 18 8.33 -10.89 -2.03
C ALA A 18 7.93 -9.50 -1.52
N LEU A 19 7.22 -8.72 -2.34
CA LEU A 19 6.61 -7.46 -1.91
C LEU A 19 5.49 -7.71 -0.90
N GLN A 20 4.64 -8.72 -1.10
CA GLN A 20 3.61 -9.07 -0.12
C GLN A 20 4.20 -9.39 1.25
N GLU A 21 5.27 -10.18 1.31
CA GLU A 21 5.90 -10.52 2.58
C GLU A 21 6.44 -9.26 3.29
N ARG A 22 7.07 -8.33 2.55
CA ARG A 22 7.55 -7.06 3.11
C ARG A 22 6.40 -6.20 3.63
N VAL A 23 5.29 -6.13 2.89
CA VAL A 23 4.08 -5.40 3.28
C VAL A 23 3.45 -6.00 4.54
N ARG A 24 3.41 -7.33 4.68
CA ARG A 24 2.92 -8.01 5.90
C ARG A 24 3.75 -7.74 7.16
N ARG A 25 5.01 -7.33 7.02
CA ARG A 25 5.86 -6.97 8.17
C ARG A 25 5.48 -5.61 8.78
N ALA A 26 4.64 -4.81 8.12
CA ALA A 26 4.16 -3.57 8.68
C ALA A 26 3.20 -3.84 9.85
N THR A 27 3.56 -3.37 11.04
CA THR A 27 2.79 -3.59 12.28
C THR A 27 1.75 -2.52 12.54
N SER A 28 1.70 -1.47 11.73
CA SER A 28 0.83 -0.30 11.92
C SER A 28 0.62 0.44 10.60
N GLN A 29 -0.43 1.25 10.53
CA GLN A 29 -0.75 2.07 9.36
C GLN A 29 0.40 2.97 8.93
N GLU A 30 0.98 3.71 9.87
CA GLU A 30 2.14 4.58 9.57
C GLU A 30 3.35 3.79 9.06
N SER A 31 3.61 2.61 9.63
CA SER A 31 4.69 1.73 9.17
C SER A 31 4.43 1.23 7.76
N LEU A 32 3.18 0.91 7.41
CA LEU A 32 2.84 0.48 6.07
C LEU A 32 2.99 1.62 5.07
N VAL A 33 2.44 2.81 5.36
CA VAL A 33 2.51 3.96 4.45
C VAL A 33 3.97 4.26 4.10
N ARG A 34 4.86 4.28 5.11
CA ARG A 34 6.31 4.50 4.89
C ARG A 34 6.95 3.36 4.09
N LEU A 35 6.53 2.12 4.33
CA LEU A 35 7.03 0.95 3.62
C LEU A 35 6.58 0.95 2.16
N MET A 36 5.31 1.28 1.87
CA MET A 36 4.76 1.41 0.52
C MET A 36 5.52 2.45 -0.30
N VAL A 37 5.80 3.62 0.28
CA VAL A 37 6.60 4.67 -0.40
C VAL A 37 8.01 4.18 -0.68
N ARG A 38 8.67 3.57 0.32
CA ARG A 38 10.03 3.06 0.14
C ARG A 38 10.08 2.00 -0.97
N LEU A 39 9.14 1.05 -0.94
CA LEU A 39 9.07 0.00 -1.97
C LEU A 39 8.68 0.57 -3.33
N GLY A 40 7.80 1.57 -3.37
CA GLY A 40 7.48 2.32 -4.59
C GLY A 40 8.73 2.93 -5.20
N GLN A 41 9.51 3.67 -4.42
CA GLN A 41 10.76 4.28 -4.86
C GLN A 41 11.80 3.24 -5.32
N GLU A 42 11.94 2.12 -4.60
CA GLU A 42 12.79 0.99 -5.02
C GLU A 42 12.34 0.39 -6.36
N ASN A 43 11.06 0.49 -6.72
CA ASN A 43 10.48 -0.02 -7.96
C ASN A 43 10.29 1.07 -9.04
N GLY A 44 10.81 2.28 -8.83
CA GLY A 44 10.77 3.38 -9.80
C GLY A 44 9.50 4.25 -9.77
N TYR A 45 8.71 4.16 -8.70
CA TYR A 45 7.54 5.01 -8.48
C TYR A 45 7.87 6.19 -7.55
N ASP A 46 7.26 7.35 -7.79
CA ASP A 46 7.58 8.61 -7.09
C ASP A 46 6.44 9.13 -6.19
N PHE A 47 5.51 8.28 -5.78
CA PHE A 47 4.41 8.69 -4.90
C PHE A 47 4.88 8.90 -3.46
N THR A 48 4.19 9.80 -2.75
CA THR A 48 4.56 10.26 -1.41
C THR A 48 3.77 9.56 -0.29
N VAL A 49 4.24 9.74 0.95
CA VAL A 49 3.58 9.24 2.17
C VAL A 49 2.18 9.83 2.29
N GLU A 50 2.01 11.10 1.96
CA GLU A 50 0.72 11.80 2.02
C GLU A 50 -0.28 11.21 1.02
N GLU A 51 0.16 10.90 -0.19
CA GLU A 51 -0.71 10.33 -1.23
C GLU A 51 -1.14 8.91 -0.88
N VAL A 52 -0.21 8.08 -0.40
CA VAL A 52 -0.52 6.72 0.07
C VAL A 52 -1.48 6.78 1.26
N ARG A 53 -1.22 7.68 2.22
CA ARG A 53 -2.05 7.86 3.41
C ARG A 53 -3.46 8.30 3.04
N GLN A 54 -3.59 9.32 2.19
CA GLN A 54 -4.88 9.83 1.74
C GLN A 54 -5.69 8.72 1.08
N ARG A 55 -5.06 7.94 0.20
CA ARG A 55 -5.73 6.81 -0.47
C ARG A 55 -6.16 5.70 0.45
N MET A 56 -5.29 5.36 1.39
CA MET A 56 -5.65 4.42 2.43
C MET A 56 -6.81 4.95 3.27
N GLU A 57 -6.82 6.21 3.70
CA GLU A 57 -7.95 6.77 4.46
C GLU A 57 -9.25 6.76 3.65
N GLU A 58 -9.21 7.14 2.36
CA GLU A 58 -10.38 7.13 1.47
C GLU A 58 -10.99 5.72 1.32
N GLU A 59 -10.17 4.71 1.01
CA GLU A 59 -10.67 3.36 0.77
C GLU A 59 -10.84 2.56 2.07
N TRP A 60 -10.02 2.77 3.10
CA TRP A 60 -10.10 1.95 4.31
C TRP A 60 -11.27 2.31 5.19
N ILE A 61 -11.70 3.58 5.19
CA ILE A 61 -12.96 3.98 5.85
C ILE A 61 -14.14 3.28 5.16
N LYS A 62 -14.08 3.12 3.84
CA LYS A 62 -15.12 2.48 3.04
C LYS A 62 -15.20 0.96 3.25
N TYR A 63 -14.07 0.30 3.53
CA TYR A 63 -13.99 -1.16 3.70
C TYR A 63 -13.69 -1.62 5.14
N GLU A 64 -13.77 -0.72 6.13
CA GLU A 64 -13.49 -0.98 7.56
C GLU A 64 -12.19 -1.75 7.83
N ILE A 65 -11.15 -1.48 7.04
CA ILE A 65 -9.88 -2.21 7.13
C ILE A 65 -9.15 -1.78 8.41
N ARG A 66 -8.78 -2.77 9.23
CA ARG A 66 -8.04 -2.56 10.49
C ARG A 66 -6.68 -3.25 10.46
N TYR A 67 -5.74 -2.70 11.22
CA TYR A 67 -4.46 -3.36 11.47
C TYR A 67 -4.56 -4.41 12.58
N PRO A 68 -3.78 -5.50 12.51
CA PRO A 68 -2.93 -5.90 11.38
C PRO A 68 -3.75 -6.39 10.18
N ILE A 69 -3.26 -6.15 8.96
CA ILE A 69 -3.96 -6.59 7.74
C ILE A 69 -3.89 -8.11 7.65
N GLU A 70 -5.00 -8.78 7.97
CA GLU A 70 -5.08 -10.25 7.93
C GLU A 70 -4.96 -10.80 6.50
N ASN A 71 -5.49 -10.08 5.51
CA ASN A 71 -5.46 -10.53 4.12
C ASN A 71 -5.26 -9.37 3.12
N LEU A 72 -4.00 -9.20 2.67
CA LEU A 72 -3.62 -8.20 1.68
C LEU A 72 -4.32 -8.38 0.32
N LEU A 73 -4.68 -9.61 -0.04
CA LEU A 73 -5.32 -9.90 -1.34
C LEU A 73 -6.79 -9.48 -1.39
N ASN A 74 -7.40 -9.22 -0.23
CA ASN A 74 -8.79 -8.75 -0.12
C ASN A 74 -8.90 -7.23 0.04
N LEU A 75 -7.77 -6.52 0.05
CA LEU A 75 -7.80 -5.08 0.12
C LEU A 75 -8.34 -4.50 -1.20
N PRO A 76 -9.19 -3.48 -1.14
CA PRO A 76 -9.64 -2.75 -2.32
C PRO A 76 -8.43 -2.18 -3.05
N VAL A 77 -8.54 -2.06 -4.38
CA VAL A 77 -7.50 -1.44 -5.19
C VAL A 77 -7.39 0.03 -4.75
N LEU A 78 -6.21 0.40 -4.23
CA LEU A 78 -5.89 1.77 -3.79
C LEU A 78 -5.91 2.79 -4.94
#